data_AF-A0A940ZUS9-F1
#
_entry.id   AF-A0A940ZUS9-F1
#
_cell.length_a   1.000
_cell.length_b   1.000
_cell.length_c   1.000
_cell.angle_alpha   90.00
_cell.angle_beta   90.00
_cell.angle_gamma   90.00
#
_symmetry.space_group_name_H-M   'P 1'
#
loop_
_entity.id
_entity.type
_entity.pdbx_description
1 polymer ?
#
loop_
_entity_poly.entity_id
_entity_poly.type
_entity_poly.pdbx_seq_one_letter_code
_entity_poly.pdbx_strand_id
1 'polypeptide(L)'
;MSIKNEINQASKIALIFTTITGIFTLLGKLITILPLLDDINSRRNYNNFFKVNSVWLIILLLIIICLCLYIRVFDGEFNLTFICNPMIRITAGLLIIIEGIFGLSTKVPTLIVNIQTFHQAVLMVGDKLDDMISKSLTFDALEILLFLLQTVVGLILVLYKKKNKVNIEKHI
;
A
#
# COMPACT_ATOMS: atom_id res chain seq x y z
N MET A 1 7.79 31.41 5.10
CA MET A 1 6.60 30.57 4.89
C MET A 1 5.86 30.52 6.22
N SER A 2 4.52 30.64 6.27
CA SER A 2 3.81 30.61 7.55
C SER A 2 3.74 29.16 8.05
N ILE A 3 3.96 28.94 9.35
CA ILE A 3 3.87 27.61 10.02
C ILE A 3 2.54 26.91 9.65
N LYS A 4 1.46 27.68 9.53
CA LYS A 4 0.13 27.17 9.13
C LYS A 4 0.13 26.51 7.75
N ASN A 5 0.91 27.03 6.80
CA ASN A 5 1.01 26.49 5.45
C ASN A 5 1.86 25.22 5.39
N GLU A 6 2.92 25.14 6.19
CA GLU A 6 3.76 23.94 6.29
C GLU A 6 2.98 22.77 6.87
N ILE A 7 2.22 23.00 7.94
CA ILE A 7 1.36 21.98 8.55
C ILE A 7 0.30 21.49 7.56
N ASN A 8 -0.35 22.39 6.82
CA ASN A 8 -1.34 22.00 5.80
C ASN A 8 -0.71 21.14 4.69
N GLN A 9 0.49 21.50 4.22
CA GLN A 9 1.22 20.68 3.23
C GLN A 9 1.58 19.30 3.80
N ALA A 10 2.07 19.23 5.04
CA ALA A 10 2.37 17.97 5.71
C ALA A 10 1.13 17.08 5.84
N SER A 11 -0.03 17.63 6.20
CA SER A 11 -1.29 16.88 6.27
C SER A 11 -1.72 16.31 4.91
N LYS A 12 -1.54 17.08 3.83
CA LYS A 12 -1.83 16.63 2.45
C LYS A 12 -0.91 15.49 2.02
N ILE A 13 0.38 15.59 2.35
CA ILE A 13 1.36 14.53 2.12
C ILE A 13 0.98 13.27 2.90
N ALA A 14 0.66 13.42 4.20
CA ALA A 14 0.25 12.33 5.08
C ALA A 14 -1.01 11.62 4.58
N LEU A 15 -1.99 12.37 4.06
CA LEU A 15 -3.22 11.80 3.50
C LEU A 15 -2.93 10.92 2.29
N ILE A 16 -2.14 11.40 1.33
CA ILE A 16 -1.77 10.63 0.13
C ILE A 16 -1.01 9.37 0.52
N PHE A 17 0.01 9.54 1.38
CA PHE A 17 0.82 8.44 1.88
C PHE A 17 -0.05 7.37 2.55
N THR A 18 -0.83 7.76 3.56
CA THR A 18 -1.67 6.84 4.35
C THR A 18 -2.73 6.14 3.50
N THR A 19 -3.32 6.84 2.53
CA THR A 19 -4.34 6.25 1.65
C THR A 19 -3.71 5.19 0.77
N ILE A 20 -2.58 5.49 0.12
CA ILE A 20 -1.92 4.55 -0.80
C ILE A 20 -1.35 3.36 -0.04
N THR A 21 -0.56 3.59 1.01
CA THR A 21 0.00 2.49 1.81
C THR A 21 -1.10 1.68 2.50
N GLY A 22 -2.19 2.32 2.92
CA GLY A 22 -3.37 1.66 3.45
C GLY A 22 -4.03 0.70 2.46
N ILE A 23 -4.19 1.11 1.19
CA ILE A 23 -4.73 0.26 0.13
C ILE A 23 -3.84 -0.97 -0.11
N PHE A 24 -2.53 -0.77 -0.25
CA PHE A 24 -1.60 -1.89 -0.46
C PHE A 24 -1.53 -2.83 0.74
N THR A 25 -1.55 -2.30 1.96
CA THR A 25 -1.61 -3.10 3.18
C THR A 25 -2.91 -3.91 3.25
N LEU A 26 -4.04 -3.32 2.84
CA LEU A 26 -5.32 -4.02 2.77
C LEU A 26 -5.26 -5.17 1.76
N LEU A 27 -4.72 -4.92 0.57
CA LEU A 27 -4.53 -5.95 -0.45
C LEU A 27 -3.66 -7.10 0.06
N GLY A 28 -2.54 -6.80 0.73
CA GLY A 28 -1.67 -7.82 1.35
C GLY A 28 -2.42 -8.66 2.38
N LYS A 29 -3.25 -8.02 3.22
CA LYS A 29 -4.12 -8.70 4.18
C LYS A 29 -5.21 -9.54 3.53
N LEU A 30 -5.71 -9.18 2.35
CA LEU A 30 -6.69 -9.97 1.61
C LEU A 30 -6.05 -11.22 0.97
N ILE A 31 -4.80 -11.11 0.52
CA ILE A 31 -4.05 -12.24 -0.05
C ILE A 31 -3.93 -13.40 0.96
N THR A 32 -3.74 -13.11 2.24
CA THR A 32 -3.64 -14.16 3.27
C THR A 32 -4.96 -14.90 3.55
N ILE A 33 -6.09 -14.41 3.02
CA ILE A 33 -7.40 -15.08 3.10
C ILE A 33 -7.64 -16.02 1.93
N LEU A 34 -7.00 -15.81 0.77
CA LEU A 34 -7.18 -16.66 -0.41
C LEU A 34 -7.04 -18.18 -0.14
N PRO A 35 -6.05 -18.67 0.63
CA PRO A 35 -5.95 -20.10 0.91
C PRO A 35 -7.06 -20.65 1.83
N LEU A 36 -7.77 -19.77 2.55
CA LEU A 36 -8.87 -20.12 3.45
C LEU A 36 -10.24 -20.11 2.72
N LEU A 37 -10.28 -19.70 1.46
CA LEU A 37 -11.52 -19.58 0.69
C LEU A 37 -11.98 -20.89 0.04
N ASP A 38 -11.07 -21.85 -0.15
CA ASP A 38 -11.36 -23.18 -0.71
C ASP A 38 -12.07 -24.14 0.27
N ASP A 39 -12.31 -23.71 1.51
CA ASP A 39 -12.94 -24.54 2.53
C ASP A 39 -14.45 -24.25 2.66
N ILE A 40 -15.25 -25.28 2.91
CA ILE A 40 -16.72 -25.26 3.06
C ILE A 40 -17.17 -24.27 4.15
N ASN A 41 -16.24 -23.88 5.04
CA ASN A 41 -16.39 -22.89 6.09
C ASN A 41 -16.02 -21.44 5.71
N SER A 42 -16.03 -21.07 4.43
CA SER A 42 -15.71 -19.73 3.92
C SER A 42 -16.30 -18.59 4.77
N ARG A 43 -17.56 -18.70 5.24
CA ARG A 43 -18.21 -17.76 6.16
C ARG A 43 -17.49 -17.56 7.50
N ARG A 44 -16.98 -18.63 8.11
CA ARG A 44 -16.20 -18.58 9.35
C ARG A 44 -14.83 -17.94 9.10
N ASN A 45 -14.24 -18.17 7.93
CA ASN A 45 -12.93 -17.61 7.56
C ASN A 45 -13.02 -16.09 7.29
N TYR A 46 -14.08 -15.63 6.64
CA TYR A 46 -14.38 -14.19 6.54
C TYR A 46 -14.56 -13.55 7.92
N ASN A 47 -15.32 -14.18 8.82
CA ASN A 47 -15.55 -13.65 10.16
C ASN A 47 -14.23 -13.56 10.96
N ASN A 48 -13.35 -14.56 10.83
CA ASN A 48 -12.02 -14.54 11.44
C ASN A 48 -11.15 -13.42 10.87
N PHE A 49 -11.17 -13.20 9.55
CA PHE A 49 -10.45 -12.09 8.93
C PHE A 49 -10.88 -10.74 9.49
N PHE A 50 -12.20 -10.48 9.53
CA PHE A 50 -12.73 -9.24 10.10
C PHE A 50 -12.43 -9.14 11.60
N LYS A 51 -12.48 -10.23 12.35
CA LYS A 51 -12.14 -10.21 13.78
C LYS A 51 -10.68 -9.80 14.02
N VAL A 52 -9.75 -10.29 13.20
CA VAL A 52 -8.32 -9.98 13.34
C VAL A 52 -7.97 -8.59 12.78
N ASN A 53 -8.66 -8.14 11.72
CA ASN A 53 -8.28 -6.92 11.00
C ASN A 53 -9.22 -5.72 11.20
N SER A 54 -10.38 -5.89 11.85
CA SER A 54 -11.37 -4.82 12.08
C SER A 54 -10.78 -3.62 12.80
N VAL A 55 -10.01 -3.84 13.87
CA VAL A 55 -9.37 -2.75 14.61
C VAL A 55 -8.43 -1.95 13.72
N TRP A 56 -7.60 -2.63 12.94
CA TRP A 56 -6.69 -1.99 12.00
C TRP A 56 -7.44 -1.18 10.92
N LEU A 57 -8.51 -1.76 10.36
CA LEU A 57 -9.38 -1.09 9.37
C LEU A 57 -10.04 0.17 9.95
N ILE A 58 -10.59 0.07 11.16
CA ILE A 58 -11.27 1.18 11.84
C ILE A 58 -10.28 2.32 12.10
N ILE A 59 -9.09 1.99 12.63
CA ILE A 59 -8.05 2.99 12.91
C ILE A 59 -7.60 3.68 11.61
N LEU A 60 -7.36 2.93 10.54
CA LEU A 60 -6.96 3.48 9.24
C LEU A 60 -8.02 4.44 8.70
N LEU A 61 -9.29 4.05 8.74
CA LEU A 61 -10.40 4.90 8.30
C LEU A 61 -10.52 6.17 9.14
N LEU A 62 -10.36 6.08 10.46
CA LEU A 62 -10.37 7.24 11.35
C LEU A 62 -9.25 8.23 11.02
N ILE A 63 -8.03 7.73 10.76
CA ILE A 63 -6.90 8.59 10.37
C ILE A 63 -7.21 9.33 9.06
N ILE A 64 -7.73 8.63 8.05
CA ILE A 64 -8.09 9.22 6.76
C ILE A 64 -9.19 10.28 6.94
N ILE A 65 -10.24 9.98 7.70
CA ILE A 65 -11.33 10.93 7.97
C ILE A 65 -10.81 12.16 8.71
N CYS A 66 -10.00 11.99 9.75
CA CYS A 66 -9.40 13.10 10.50
C CYS A 66 -8.53 13.99 9.60
N LEU A 67 -7.71 13.40 8.73
CA LEU A 67 -6.88 14.15 7.79
C LEU A 67 -7.73 14.91 6.75
N CYS A 68 -8.79 14.30 6.23
CA CYS A 68 -9.74 14.96 5.32
C CYS A 68 -10.44 16.15 5.98
N LEU A 69 -10.93 15.98 7.22
CA LEU A 69 -11.55 17.05 7.99
C LEU A 69 -10.54 18.17 8.29
N TYR A 70 -9.32 17.82 8.66
CA TYR A 70 -8.27 18.80 8.94
C TYR A 70 -7.92 19.63 7.70
N ILE A 71 -7.71 18.99 6.55
CA ILE A 71 -7.44 19.70 5.28
C ILE A 71 -8.61 20.62 4.92
N ARG A 72 -9.86 20.16 5.10
CA ARG A 72 -11.05 20.99 4.88
C ARG A 72 -11.07 22.24 5.76
N VAL A 73 -10.68 22.13 7.03
CA VAL A 73 -10.60 23.30 7.94
C VAL A 73 -9.57 24.32 7.46
N PHE A 74 -8.47 23.88 6.83
CA PHE A 74 -7.42 24.78 6.35
C PHE A 74 -7.69 25.39 4.98
N ASP A 75 -8.27 24.62 4.06
CA ASP A 75 -8.53 25.03 2.67
C ASP A 75 -9.96 25.57 2.47
N GLY A 76 -10.84 25.48 3.48
CA GLY A 76 -12.27 25.80 3.40
C GLY A 76 -13.09 24.69 2.76
N GLU A 77 -12.67 24.23 1.57
CA GLU A 77 -13.25 23.09 0.86
C GLU A 77 -12.21 21.99 0.65
N PHE A 78 -12.65 20.73 0.80
CA PHE A 78 -11.79 19.60 0.49
C PHE A 78 -11.70 19.41 -1.02
N ASN A 79 -10.50 19.61 -1.58
CA ASN A 79 -10.27 19.46 -3.02
C ASN A 79 -8.97 18.69 -3.28
N LEU A 80 -9.08 17.56 -4.00
CA LEU A 80 -7.94 16.71 -4.36
C LEU A 80 -6.93 17.36 -5.34
N THR A 81 -7.19 18.57 -5.82
CA THR A 81 -6.25 19.34 -6.66
C THR A 81 -4.90 19.59 -6.01
N PHE A 82 -4.76 19.49 -4.67
CA PHE A 82 -3.45 19.56 -4.02
C PHE A 82 -2.48 18.46 -4.48
N ILE A 83 -2.95 17.34 -5.04
CA ILE A 83 -2.12 16.30 -5.66
C ILE A 83 -1.38 16.85 -6.90
N CYS A 84 -1.87 17.92 -7.53
CA CYS A 84 -1.17 18.60 -8.62
C CYS A 84 0.05 19.41 -8.16
N ASN A 85 0.16 19.71 -6.86
CA ASN A 85 1.31 20.44 -6.33
C ASN A 85 2.56 19.54 -6.41
N PRO A 86 3.61 19.94 -7.14
CA PRO A 86 4.77 19.10 -7.35
C PRO A 86 5.49 18.73 -6.05
N MET A 87 5.54 19.65 -5.07
CA MET A 87 6.19 19.40 -3.78
C MET A 87 5.47 18.30 -3.00
N ILE A 88 4.14 18.43 -2.83
CA ILE A 88 3.31 17.44 -2.13
C ILE A 88 3.43 16.08 -2.83
N ARG A 89 3.31 16.06 -4.16
CA ARG A 89 3.31 14.84 -4.95
C ARG A 89 4.66 14.12 -4.93
N ILE A 90 5.76 14.85 -5.08
CA ILE A 90 7.12 14.29 -5.03
C ILE A 90 7.41 13.75 -3.64
N THR A 91 7.14 14.52 -2.57
CA THR A 91 7.39 14.06 -1.20
C THR A 91 6.56 12.85 -0.84
N ALA A 92 5.25 12.84 -1.15
CA ALA A 92 4.40 11.67 -0.91
C ALA A 92 4.85 10.46 -1.73
N GLY A 93 5.20 10.67 -3.02
CA GLY A 93 5.70 9.61 -3.89
C GLY A 93 7.01 8.98 -3.37
N LEU A 94 7.95 9.80 -2.89
CA LEU A 94 9.20 9.33 -2.27
C LEU A 94 8.93 8.52 -1.00
N LEU A 95 8.03 8.97 -0.13
CA LEU A 95 7.65 8.22 1.07
C LEU A 95 7.06 6.85 0.72
N ILE A 96 6.20 6.78 -0.30
CA ILE A 96 5.60 5.53 -0.78
C ILE A 96 6.67 4.59 -1.35
N ILE A 97 7.64 5.13 -2.11
CA ILE A 97 8.78 4.36 -2.63
C ILE A 97 9.60 3.78 -1.49
N ILE A 98 9.96 4.59 -0.50
CA ILE A 98 10.75 4.16 0.66
C ILE A 98 10.03 3.04 1.41
N GLU A 99 8.74 3.21 1.67
CA GLU A 99 7.92 2.19 2.33
C GLU A 99 7.88 0.88 1.51
N GLY A 100 7.72 0.97 0.20
CA GLY A 100 7.74 -0.20 -0.69
C GLY A 100 9.10 -0.91 -0.67
N ILE A 101 10.21 -0.16 -0.74
CA ILE A 101 11.56 -0.72 -0.65
C ILE A 101 11.82 -1.36 0.71
N PHE A 102 11.33 -0.77 1.80
CA PHE A 102 11.43 -1.34 3.14
C PHE A 102 10.62 -2.64 3.27
N GLY A 103 9.43 -2.68 2.66
CA GLY A 103 8.65 -3.92 2.54
C GLY A 103 9.40 -5.00 1.78
N LEU A 104 10.04 -4.66 0.65
CA LEU A 104 10.86 -5.61 -0.11
C LEU A 104 12.09 -6.09 0.66
N SER A 105 12.79 -5.19 1.34
CA SER A 105 14.02 -5.53 2.08
C SER A 105 13.75 -6.46 3.26
N THR A 106 12.53 -6.45 3.80
CA THR A 106 12.12 -7.37 4.87
C THR A 106 11.58 -8.68 4.33
N LYS A 107 10.78 -8.67 3.25
CA LYS A 107 10.10 -9.86 2.73
C LYS A 107 10.96 -10.75 1.85
N VAL A 108 11.85 -10.19 1.04
CA VAL A 108 12.72 -10.98 0.15
C VAL A 108 13.63 -11.91 0.95
N PRO A 109 14.32 -11.47 2.04
CA PRO A 109 15.09 -12.39 2.87
C PRO A 109 14.24 -13.48 3.51
N THR A 110 13.04 -13.14 4.00
CA THR A 110 12.11 -14.13 4.56
C THR A 110 11.73 -15.20 3.54
N LEU A 111 11.42 -14.82 2.30
CA LEU A 111 11.13 -15.77 1.23
C LEU A 111 12.34 -16.69 0.95
N ILE A 112 13.56 -16.15 0.91
CA ILE A 112 14.78 -16.96 0.68
C ILE A 112 14.94 -17.99 1.80
N VAL A 113 14.76 -17.58 3.06
CA VAL A 113 14.84 -18.49 4.21
C VAL A 113 13.73 -19.55 4.14
N ASN A 114 12.49 -19.16 3.79
CA ASN A 114 11.37 -20.09 3.63
C ASN A 114 11.64 -21.12 2.52
N ILE A 115 12.20 -20.71 1.38
CA ILE A 115 12.58 -21.64 0.30
C ILE A 115 13.62 -22.66 0.81
N GLN A 116 14.62 -22.21 1.56
CA GLN A 116 15.65 -23.11 2.11
C GLN A 116 15.07 -24.11 3.11
N THR A 117 14.20 -23.65 4.02
CA THR A 117 13.58 -24.53 5.02
C THR A 117 12.61 -25.51 4.37
N PHE A 118 11.83 -25.08 3.38
CA PHE A 118 10.93 -25.96 2.63
C PHE A 118 11.70 -27.00 1.82
N HIS A 119 12.82 -26.62 1.18
CA HIS A 119 13.67 -27.57 0.48
C HIS A 119 14.19 -28.67 1.42
N GLN A 120 14.60 -28.31 2.63
CA GLN A 120 15.01 -29.28 3.66
C GLN A 120 13.84 -30.16 4.13
N ALA A 121 12.64 -29.58 4.29
CA ALA A 121 11.46 -30.32 4.74
C ALA A 121 10.97 -31.35 3.71
N VAL A 122 10.98 -31.02 2.42
CA VAL A 122 10.63 -31.96 1.33
C VAL A 122 11.58 -33.16 1.33
N LEU A 123 12.87 -32.92 1.52
CA LEU A 123 13.88 -33.99 1.62
C LEU A 123 13.67 -34.92 2.82
N MET A 124 12.96 -34.46 3.87
CA MET A 124 12.74 -35.23 5.10
C MET A 124 11.37 -35.94 5.18
N VAL A 125 10.31 -35.39 4.56
CA VAL A 125 8.91 -35.81 4.80
C VAL A 125 8.17 -36.28 3.53
N GLY A 126 8.74 -36.06 2.33
CA GLY A 126 8.19 -36.52 1.05
C GLY A 126 7.01 -35.70 0.49
N ASP A 127 6.50 -36.08 -0.69
CA ASP A 127 5.58 -35.34 -1.58
C ASP A 127 4.26 -34.82 -0.97
N LYS A 128 3.88 -35.26 0.24
CA LYS A 128 2.62 -34.83 0.89
C LYS A 128 2.59 -33.35 1.30
N LEU A 129 3.74 -32.67 1.28
CA LEU A 129 3.88 -31.24 1.65
C LEU A 129 3.98 -30.30 0.44
N ASP A 130 4.10 -30.81 -0.79
CA ASP A 130 4.39 -29.98 -1.96
C ASP A 130 3.29 -28.96 -2.29
N ASP A 131 2.02 -29.33 -2.15
CA ASP A 131 0.90 -28.40 -2.42
C ASP A 131 0.84 -27.26 -1.37
N MET A 132 1.11 -27.58 -0.10
CA MET A 132 1.15 -26.56 0.97
C MET A 132 2.34 -25.61 0.79
N ILE A 133 3.50 -26.14 0.42
CA ILE A 133 4.72 -25.36 0.16
C ILE A 133 4.52 -24.46 -1.05
N SER A 134 4.01 -24.99 -2.16
CA SER A 134 3.75 -24.24 -3.39
C SER A 134 2.75 -23.09 -3.16
N LYS A 135 1.67 -23.35 -2.40
CA LYS A 135 0.73 -22.31 -1.98
C LYS A 135 1.42 -21.23 -1.13
N SER A 136 2.19 -21.62 -0.11
CA SER A 136 2.91 -20.66 0.75
C SER A 136 3.85 -19.76 -0.05
N LEU A 137 4.67 -20.35 -0.94
CA LEU A 137 5.60 -19.62 -1.79
C LEU A 137 4.89 -18.68 -2.77
N THR A 138 3.74 -19.09 -3.30
CA THR A 138 2.92 -18.24 -4.18
C THR A 138 2.40 -17.01 -3.45
N PHE A 139 1.96 -17.14 -2.20
CA PHE A 139 1.50 -16.00 -1.41
C PHE A 139 2.63 -15.04 -1.03
N ASP A 140 3.78 -15.57 -0.63
CA ASP A 140 4.96 -14.75 -0.37
C ASP A 140 5.40 -13.97 -1.63
N ALA A 141 5.36 -14.61 -2.80
CA ALA A 141 5.65 -13.98 -4.09
C ALA A 141 4.63 -12.88 -4.46
N LEU A 142 3.34 -13.12 -4.22
CA LEU A 142 2.29 -12.10 -4.44
C LEU A 142 2.46 -10.90 -3.51
N GLU A 143 2.89 -11.10 -2.26
CA GLU A 143 3.17 -10.02 -1.33
C GLU A 143 4.36 -9.15 -1.80
N ILE A 144 5.43 -9.78 -2.31
CA ILE A 144 6.55 -9.08 -2.95
C ILE A 144 6.09 -8.28 -4.17
N LEU A 145 5.21 -8.86 -4.99
CA LEU A 145 4.64 -8.18 -6.16
C LEU A 145 3.82 -6.94 -5.75
N LEU A 146 3.08 -7.00 -4.64
CA LEU A 146 2.38 -5.83 -4.12
C LEU A 146 3.33 -4.71 -3.70
N PHE A 147 4.44 -5.02 -3.02
CA PHE A 147 5.42 -4.00 -2.68
C PHE A 147 6.09 -3.39 -3.91
N LEU A 148 6.35 -4.18 -4.95
CA LEU A 148 6.83 -3.67 -6.25
C LEU A 148 5.81 -2.71 -6.88
N LEU A 149 4.53 -3.09 -6.93
CA LEU A 149 3.45 -2.25 -7.44
C LEU A 149 3.33 -0.95 -6.64
N GLN A 150 3.45 -1.01 -5.31
CA GLN A 150 3.47 0.16 -4.44
C GLN A 150 4.61 1.12 -4.79
N THR A 151 5.83 0.59 -4.98
CA THR A 151 6.99 1.38 -5.42
C THR A 151 6.75 2.02 -6.79
N VAL A 152 6.15 1.29 -7.74
CA VAL A 152 5.80 1.83 -9.07
C VAL A 152 4.77 2.96 -8.96
N VAL A 153 3.74 2.83 -8.12
CA VAL A 153 2.79 3.92 -7.87
C VAL A 153 3.48 5.16 -7.31
N GLY A 154 4.41 4.99 -6.36
CA GLY A 154 5.22 6.08 -5.84
C GLY A 154 6.08 6.74 -6.92
N LEU A 155 6.69 5.96 -7.82
CA LEU A 155 7.45 6.46 -8.98
C LEU A 155 6.56 7.25 -9.94
N ILE A 156 5.35 6.77 -10.24
CA ILE A 156 4.40 7.49 -11.09
C ILE A 156 4.09 8.85 -10.48
N LEU A 157 3.87 8.95 -9.17
CA LEU A 157 3.64 10.24 -8.50
C LEU A 157 4.84 11.17 -8.64
N VAL A 158 6.08 10.69 -8.46
CA VAL A 158 7.28 11.51 -8.60
C VAL A 158 7.46 12.00 -10.05
N LEU A 159 7.32 11.10 -11.02
CA LEU A 159 7.61 11.36 -12.43
C LEU A 159 6.48 12.08 -13.17
N TYR A 160 5.25 12.06 -12.65
CA TYR A 160 4.11 12.70 -13.30
C TYR A 160 4.35 14.20 -13.48
N LYS A 161 4.57 14.67 -14.71
CA LYS A 161 4.61 16.10 -15.00
C LYS A 161 3.23 16.52 -15.48
N LYS A 162 2.57 17.43 -14.74
CA LYS A 162 1.37 18.11 -15.24
C LYS A 162 1.80 18.87 -16.49
N LYS A 163 1.36 18.43 -17.69
CA LYS A 163 1.50 19.22 -18.91
C LYS A 163 0.75 20.53 -18.67
N ASN A 164 1.49 21.63 -18.51
CA ASN A 164 0.91 22.96 -18.54
C ASN A 164 0.26 23.14 -19.92
N LYS A 165 -1.08 23.17 -19.98
CA LYS A 165 -1.80 23.82 -21.07
C LYS A 165 -1.56 25.32 -20.91
N VAL A 166 -0.46 25.81 -21.48
CA VAL A 166 -0.20 27.24 -21.64
C VAL A 166 0.31 27.45 -23.07
N ASN A 167 -0.41 28.30 -23.80
CA ASN A 167 -0.15 28.88 -25.13
C ASN A 167 -0.48 28.06 -26.39
N ILE A 168 -1.77 28.06 -26.77
CA ILE A 168 -2.18 28.18 -28.18
C ILE A 168 -3.33 29.21 -28.26
N GLU A 169 -3.11 30.45 -27.81
CA GLU A 169 -3.99 31.61 -28.09
C GLU A 169 -3.15 32.89 -28.30
N LYS A 170 -2.00 32.77 -28.97
CA LYS A 170 -1.19 33.94 -29.37
C LYS A 170 -0.78 33.97 -30.83
N HIS A 171 -1.44 33.21 -31.70
CA HIS A 171 -1.28 33.31 -33.14
C HIS A 171 -2.57 32.94 -33.87
N ILE A 172 -3.62 33.76 -33.73
CA ILE A 172 -4.58 34.07 -34.81
C ILE A 172 -4.99 35.53 -34.62
#